data_AF-A0AB34HR33-F1
#
_entry.id   AF-A0AB34HR33-F1
#
_cell.length_a   1.000
_cell.length_b   1.000
_cell.length_c   1.000
_cell.angle_alpha   90.00
_cell.angle_beta   90.00
_cell.angle_gamma   90.00
#
_symmetry.space_group_name_H-M   'P 1'
#
loop_
_entity.id
_entity.type
_entity.pdbx_description
1 polymer ?
#
loop_
_entity_poly.entity_id
_entity_poly.type
_entity_poly.pdbx_seq_one_letter_code
_entity_poly.pdbx_strand_id
1 'polypeptide(L)'
;MQEIIKNKKEGFLLQNEEASVKFCQAKLDQLSKALMESISAGTFSVPGGHKLYRKTKERFEWDYCQVPRKGVKAYEVLQNFLQSQVATEKSILQADEALTYREKAIAEERARKEATEKEQELLRQKHWEQQQQMEAQERNLREDIVRLREKLERERENLLREQERMLEHRLKIQNDLLTEGFSNESEQMREEMNRLRNMIENNKKDKTLWIARALDTLATETTAILSVPAKLIGQGLKGLSSLFK
;
A
#
# COMPACT_ATOMS: atom_id res chain seq x y z
N MET A 1 -19.08 -58.35 78.88
CA MET A 1 -17.69 -57.86 78.71
C MET A 1 -17.37 -57.54 77.24
N GLN A 2 -17.65 -58.44 76.29
CA GLN A 2 -17.43 -58.21 74.86
C GLN A 2 -18.18 -56.98 74.29
N GLU A 3 -19.45 -56.78 74.65
CA GLU A 3 -20.24 -55.62 74.19
C GLU A 3 -19.66 -54.28 74.64
N ILE A 4 -19.13 -54.21 75.87
CA ILE A 4 -18.50 -53.01 76.42
C ILE A 4 -17.21 -52.67 75.67
N ILE A 5 -16.43 -53.70 75.28
CA ILE A 5 -15.20 -53.52 74.50
C ILE A 5 -15.53 -53.05 73.08
N LYS A 6 -16.56 -53.62 72.45
CA LYS A 6 -17.05 -53.22 71.13
C LYS A 6 -17.50 -51.75 71.13
N ASN A 7 -18.35 -51.36 72.07
CA ASN A 7 -18.85 -49.98 72.19
C ASN A 7 -17.71 -48.98 72.46
N LYS A 8 -16.72 -49.33 73.29
CA LYS A 8 -15.53 -48.49 73.50
C LYS A 8 -14.69 -48.35 72.23
N LYS A 9 -14.50 -49.43 71.47
CA LYS A 9 -13.77 -49.40 70.20
C LYS A 9 -14.46 -48.50 69.17
N GLU A 10 -15.77 -48.62 69.03
CA GLU A 10 -16.57 -47.76 68.14
C GLU A 10 -16.46 -46.28 68.55
N GLY A 11 -16.52 -45.98 69.85
CA GLY A 11 -16.30 -44.61 70.36
C GLY A 11 -14.92 -44.04 70.01
N PHE A 12 -13.84 -44.82 70.16
CA PHE A 12 -12.49 -44.38 69.78
C PHE A 12 -12.32 -44.18 68.27
N LEU A 13 -12.96 -45.02 67.44
CA LEU A 13 -12.93 -44.86 65.99
C LEU A 13 -13.60 -43.55 65.57
N LEU A 14 -14.78 -43.24 66.12
CA LEU A 14 -15.49 -42.00 65.85
C LEU A 14 -14.68 -40.78 66.27
N GLN A 15 -14.10 -40.80 67.48
CA GLN A 15 -13.24 -39.72 67.96
C GLN A 15 -12.00 -39.50 67.08
N ASN A 16 -11.41 -40.58 66.58
CA ASN A 16 -10.26 -40.51 65.68
C ASN A 16 -10.63 -39.92 64.30
N GLU A 17 -11.78 -40.29 63.76
CA GLU A 17 -12.31 -39.70 62.53
C GLU A 17 -12.60 -38.20 62.71
N GLU A 18 -13.32 -37.82 63.76
CA GLU A 18 -13.62 -36.41 64.05
C GLU A 18 -12.36 -35.57 64.26
N ALA A 19 -11.38 -36.09 65.02
CA ALA A 19 -10.10 -35.42 65.22
C ALA A 19 -9.33 -35.27 63.89
N SER A 20 -9.37 -36.29 63.04
CA SER A 20 -8.74 -36.26 61.71
C SER A 20 -9.41 -35.23 60.80
N VAL A 21 -10.75 -35.15 60.76
CA VAL A 21 -11.47 -34.13 59.97
C VAL A 21 -11.10 -32.73 60.45
N LYS A 22 -11.20 -32.45 61.76
CA LYS A 22 -10.90 -31.13 62.32
C LYS A 22 -9.48 -30.68 62.01
N PHE A 23 -8.50 -31.57 62.17
CA PHE A 23 -7.10 -31.28 61.87
C PHE A 23 -6.87 -31.03 60.38
N CYS A 24 -7.41 -31.89 59.51
CA CYS A 24 -7.27 -31.78 58.07
C CYS A 24 -7.91 -30.49 57.54
N GLN A 25 -9.12 -30.16 58.00
CA GLN A 25 -9.82 -28.95 57.57
C GLN A 25 -9.05 -27.69 57.97
N ALA A 26 -8.59 -27.59 59.23
CA ALA A 26 -7.82 -26.43 59.67
C ALA A 26 -6.50 -26.25 58.88
N LYS A 27 -5.82 -27.36 58.55
CA LYS A 27 -4.62 -27.31 57.72
C LYS A 27 -4.93 -26.96 56.26
N LEU A 28 -6.03 -27.48 55.74
CA LEU A 28 -6.50 -27.17 54.40
C LEU A 28 -6.84 -25.68 54.26
N ASP A 29 -7.58 -25.11 55.21
CA ASP A 29 -7.95 -23.69 55.22
C ASP A 29 -6.69 -22.80 55.29
N GLN A 30 -5.71 -23.19 56.10
CA GLN A 30 -4.43 -22.49 56.19
C GLN A 30 -3.66 -22.49 54.86
N LEU A 31 -3.55 -23.65 54.21
CA LEU A 31 -2.76 -23.80 52.97
C LEU A 31 -3.48 -23.21 51.76
N SER A 32 -4.81 -23.31 51.71
CA SER A 32 -5.62 -22.81 50.59
C SER A 32 -5.86 -21.30 50.63
N LYS A 33 -5.62 -20.64 51.77
CA LYS A 33 -5.85 -19.20 51.96
C LYS A 33 -5.32 -18.35 50.82
N ALA A 34 -4.04 -18.52 50.45
CA ALA A 34 -3.42 -17.74 49.38
C ALA A 34 -4.08 -17.99 48.01
N LEU A 35 -4.48 -19.24 47.73
CA LEU A 35 -5.20 -19.61 46.51
C LEU A 35 -6.58 -18.93 46.48
N MET A 36 -7.33 -18.99 47.58
CA MET A 36 -8.66 -18.38 47.70
C MET A 36 -8.60 -16.85 47.57
N GLU A 37 -7.64 -16.20 48.22
CA GLU A 37 -7.40 -14.76 48.09
C GLU A 37 -7.06 -14.38 46.64
N SER A 38 -6.24 -15.17 45.96
CA SER A 38 -5.87 -14.94 44.55
C SER A 38 -7.09 -15.07 43.61
N ILE A 39 -7.97 -16.04 43.87
CA ILE A 39 -9.24 -16.22 43.15
C ILE A 39 -10.14 -15.00 43.38
N SER A 40 -10.37 -14.61 44.63
CA SER A 40 -11.24 -13.48 44.98
C SER A 40 -10.72 -12.14 44.45
N ALA A 41 -9.40 -11.96 44.40
CA ALA A 41 -8.78 -10.79 43.80
C ALA A 41 -8.83 -10.78 42.25
N GLY A 42 -9.29 -11.87 41.62
CA GLY A 42 -9.34 -11.98 40.15
C GLY A 42 -7.97 -12.11 39.51
N THR A 43 -6.96 -12.60 40.24
CA THR A 43 -5.56 -12.71 39.77
C THR A 43 -5.42 -13.60 38.53
N PHE A 44 -6.34 -14.56 38.37
CA PHE A 44 -6.37 -15.48 37.23
C PHE A 44 -7.23 -14.99 36.06
N SER A 45 -7.84 -13.80 36.16
CA SER A 45 -8.68 -13.21 35.11
C SER A 45 -7.82 -12.47 34.07
N VAL A 46 -6.82 -13.17 33.54
CA VAL A 46 -5.86 -12.69 32.54
C VAL A 46 -5.67 -13.77 31.46
N PRO A 47 -5.22 -13.40 30.24
CA PRO A 47 -4.83 -14.40 29.24
C PRO A 47 -3.75 -15.34 29.78
N GLY A 48 -3.96 -16.65 29.64
CA GLY A 48 -3.16 -17.72 30.25
C GLY A 48 -3.43 -17.95 31.74
N GLY A 49 -4.46 -17.32 32.32
CA GLY A 49 -4.78 -17.38 33.73
C GLY A 49 -5.17 -18.77 34.24
N HIS A 50 -5.78 -19.62 33.41
CA HIS A 50 -6.12 -21.00 33.80
C HIS A 50 -4.87 -21.83 34.10
N LYS A 51 -3.80 -21.64 33.32
CA LYS A 51 -2.51 -22.30 33.55
C LYS A 51 -1.89 -21.85 34.87
N LEU A 52 -2.00 -20.57 35.21
CA LEU A 52 -1.51 -20.02 36.48
C LEU A 52 -2.29 -20.57 37.67
N TYR A 53 -3.62 -20.67 37.54
CA TYR A 53 -4.48 -21.29 38.54
C TYR A 53 -4.08 -22.75 38.78
N ARG A 54 -3.96 -23.55 37.72
CA ARG A 54 -3.60 -24.97 37.81
C ARG A 54 -2.27 -25.18 38.54
N LYS A 55 -1.24 -24.40 38.19
CA LYS A 55 0.07 -24.47 38.85
C LYS A 55 -0.01 -24.14 40.35
N THR A 56 -0.85 -23.17 40.71
CA THR A 56 -1.05 -22.77 42.12
C THR A 56 -1.81 -23.84 42.90
N LYS A 57 -2.82 -24.44 42.28
CA LYS A 57 -3.59 -25.58 42.82
C LYS A 57 -2.70 -26.83 43.01
N GLU A 58 -1.89 -27.19 42.03
CA GLU A 58 -0.92 -28.30 42.12
C GLU A 58 0.07 -28.10 43.28
N ARG A 59 0.56 -26.87 43.46
CA ARG A 59 1.46 -26.54 44.59
C ARG A 59 0.75 -26.73 45.93
N PHE A 60 -0.49 -26.24 46.04
CA PHE A 60 -1.31 -26.45 47.23
C PHE A 60 -1.54 -27.94 47.53
N GLU A 61 -1.88 -28.75 46.52
CA GLU A 61 -2.08 -30.20 46.67
C GLU A 61 -0.80 -30.89 47.16
N TRP A 62 0.35 -30.50 46.61
CA TRP A 62 1.64 -30.99 47.06
C TRP A 62 1.93 -30.60 48.51
N ASP A 63 1.74 -29.33 48.89
CA ASP A 63 1.95 -28.85 50.26
C ASP A 63 1.05 -29.60 51.27
N TYR A 64 -0.21 -29.84 50.91
CA TYR A 64 -1.13 -30.61 51.74
C TYR A 64 -0.70 -32.07 51.90
N CYS A 65 -0.19 -32.70 50.83
CA CYS A 65 0.36 -34.05 50.88
C CYS A 65 1.54 -34.18 51.86
N GLN A 66 2.36 -33.14 52.03
CA GLN A 66 3.50 -33.14 52.94
C GLN A 66 3.13 -33.00 54.44
N VAL A 67 1.90 -32.62 54.78
CA VAL A 67 1.49 -32.42 56.19
C VAL A 67 1.54 -33.75 56.97
N PRO A 68 2.29 -33.87 58.08
CA PRO A 68 2.32 -35.11 58.86
C PRO A 68 1.05 -35.30 59.70
N ARG A 69 0.78 -36.54 60.12
CA ARG A 69 -0.27 -36.90 61.12
C ARG A 69 -1.71 -36.45 60.78
N LYS A 70 -2.06 -36.39 59.49
CA LYS A 70 -3.40 -35.99 59.03
C LYS A 70 -4.54 -36.92 59.51
N GLY A 71 -4.23 -38.20 59.78
CA GLY A 71 -5.21 -39.19 60.22
C GLY A 71 -6.01 -39.81 59.08
N VAL A 72 -7.06 -40.56 59.43
CA VAL A 72 -7.78 -41.45 58.50
C VAL A 72 -8.69 -40.72 57.49
N LYS A 73 -9.02 -39.45 57.71
CA LYS A 73 -9.92 -38.64 56.86
C LYS A 73 -9.20 -37.68 55.91
N ALA A 74 -7.87 -37.76 55.81
CA ALA A 74 -7.04 -36.84 55.04
C ALA A 74 -7.43 -36.69 53.57
N TYR A 75 -7.69 -37.82 52.90
CA TYR A 75 -8.04 -37.85 51.48
C TYR A 75 -9.47 -37.34 51.22
N GLU A 76 -10.42 -37.72 52.07
CA GLU A 76 -11.83 -37.30 51.96
C GLU A 76 -11.96 -35.77 52.05
N VAL A 77 -11.26 -35.14 53.01
CA VAL A 77 -11.26 -33.67 53.17
C VAL A 77 -10.64 -32.98 51.96
N LEU A 78 -9.52 -33.49 51.43
CA LEU A 78 -8.90 -32.95 50.22
C LEU A 78 -9.81 -33.07 49.00
N GLN A 79 -10.43 -34.24 48.80
CA GLN A 79 -11.31 -34.49 47.68
C GLN A 79 -12.52 -33.55 47.69
N ASN A 80 -13.15 -33.33 48.85
CA ASN A 80 -14.27 -32.41 48.99
C ASN A 80 -13.88 -30.97 48.62
N PHE A 81 -12.68 -30.54 49.01
CA PHE A 81 -12.16 -29.24 48.60
C PHE A 81 -11.90 -29.15 47.10
N LEU A 82 -11.23 -30.14 46.50
CA LEU A 82 -10.99 -30.14 45.06
C LEU A 82 -12.29 -30.14 44.26
N GLN A 83 -13.31 -30.82 44.76
CA GLN A 83 -14.65 -30.81 44.18
C GLN A 83 -15.33 -29.44 44.28
N SER A 84 -15.18 -28.73 45.40
CA SER A 84 -15.73 -27.36 45.54
C SER A 84 -15.06 -26.36 44.60
N GLN A 85 -13.81 -26.61 44.21
CA GLN A 85 -13.05 -25.76 43.27
C GLN A 85 -13.41 -25.96 41.80
N VAL A 86 -14.11 -27.04 41.42
CA VAL A 86 -14.40 -27.37 40.00
C VAL A 86 -15.15 -26.24 39.28
N ALA A 87 -16.16 -25.65 39.94
CA ALA A 87 -16.95 -24.57 39.35
C ALA A 87 -16.09 -23.32 39.11
N THR A 88 -15.22 -22.99 40.06
CA THR A 88 -14.30 -21.86 39.98
C THR A 88 -13.26 -22.08 38.87
N GLU A 89 -12.66 -23.25 38.79
CA GLU A 89 -11.71 -23.59 37.73
C GLU A 89 -12.35 -23.47 36.35
N LYS A 90 -13.59 -23.95 36.18
CA LYS A 90 -14.35 -23.81 34.94
C LYS A 90 -14.60 -22.34 34.58
N SER A 91 -14.96 -21.51 35.55
CA SER A 91 -15.17 -20.08 35.33
C SER A 91 -13.88 -19.36 34.91
N ILE A 92 -12.74 -19.71 35.53
CA ILE A 92 -11.43 -19.17 35.15
C ILE A 92 -11.05 -19.58 33.73
N LEU A 93 -11.26 -20.85 33.36
CA LEU A 93 -11.00 -21.34 32.01
C LEU A 93 -11.82 -20.58 30.96
N GLN A 94 -13.11 -20.40 31.20
CA GLN A 94 -13.99 -19.66 30.27
C GLN A 94 -13.55 -18.19 30.11
N ALA A 95 -13.15 -17.55 31.21
CA ALA A 95 -12.64 -16.18 31.17
C ALA A 95 -11.32 -16.09 30.38
N ASP A 96 -10.39 -17.02 30.60
CA ASP A 96 -9.10 -17.09 29.91
C ASP A 96 -9.28 -17.27 28.38
N GLU A 97 -10.13 -18.23 27.97
CA GLU A 97 -10.45 -18.46 26.57
C GLU A 97 -11.07 -17.22 25.90
N ALA A 98 -12.02 -16.56 26.58
CA ALA A 98 -12.67 -15.36 26.08
C ALA A 98 -11.69 -14.18 25.93
N LEU A 99 -10.80 -13.98 26.91
CA LEU A 99 -9.78 -12.93 26.87
C LEU A 99 -8.77 -13.19 25.76
N THR A 100 -8.26 -14.42 25.67
CA THR A 100 -7.31 -14.83 24.63
C THR A 100 -7.91 -14.66 23.23
N TYR A 101 -9.16 -15.07 23.03
CA TYR A 101 -9.86 -14.87 21.77
C TYR A 101 -10.00 -13.39 21.42
N ARG A 102 -10.40 -12.56 22.39
CA ARG A 102 -10.57 -11.12 22.20
C ARG A 102 -9.26 -10.43 21.82
N GLU A 103 -8.15 -10.76 22.49
CA GLU A 103 -6.83 -10.21 22.16
C GLU A 103 -6.40 -10.57 20.75
N LYS A 104 -6.60 -11.83 20.36
CA LYS A 104 -6.30 -12.30 19.01
C LYS A 104 -7.14 -11.57 17.96
N ALA A 105 -8.43 -11.37 18.20
CA ALA A 105 -9.32 -10.65 17.30
C ALA A 105 -8.90 -9.18 17.13
N ILE A 106 -8.53 -8.50 18.22
CA ILE A 106 -8.04 -7.12 18.18
C ILE A 106 -6.71 -7.04 17.40
N ALA A 107 -5.79 -7.98 17.64
CA ALA A 107 -4.52 -8.02 16.93
C ALA A 107 -4.72 -8.24 15.42
N GLU A 108 -5.65 -9.12 15.04
CA GLU A 108 -6.00 -9.37 13.64
C GLU A 108 -6.67 -8.16 12.97
N GLU A 109 -7.59 -7.49 13.65
CA GLU A 109 -8.23 -6.26 13.15
C GLU A 109 -7.19 -5.16 12.92
N ARG A 110 -6.26 -4.96 13.86
CA ARG A 110 -5.16 -3.99 13.72
C ARG A 110 -4.26 -4.33 12.54
N ALA A 111 -3.88 -5.60 12.38
CA ALA A 111 -3.04 -6.03 11.26
C ALA A 111 -3.74 -5.81 9.91
N ARG A 112 -5.04 -6.11 9.82
CA ARG A 112 -5.84 -5.84 8.61
C ARG A 112 -5.90 -4.35 8.31
N LYS A 113 -6.17 -3.53 9.32
CA LYS A 113 -6.22 -2.07 9.17
C LYS A 113 -4.88 -1.50 8.70
N GLU A 114 -3.77 -1.92 9.31
CA GLU A 114 -2.42 -1.50 8.92
C GLU A 114 -2.08 -1.93 7.49
N ALA A 115 -2.48 -3.15 7.09
CA ALA A 115 -2.28 -3.62 5.72
C ALA A 115 -3.05 -2.76 4.71
N THR A 116 -4.32 -2.46 4.98
CA THR A 116 -5.15 -1.60 4.12
C THR A 116 -4.60 -0.17 4.07
N GLU A 117 -4.15 0.40 5.18
CA GLU A 117 -3.54 1.74 5.21
C GLU A 117 -2.25 1.80 4.37
N LYS A 118 -1.37 0.79 4.48
CA LYS A 118 -0.16 0.70 3.65
C LYS A 118 -0.47 0.57 2.17
N GLU A 119 -1.46 -0.25 1.80
CA GLU A 119 -1.88 -0.40 0.40
C GLU A 119 -2.45 0.91 -0.15
N GLN A 120 -3.27 1.62 0.64
CA GLN A 120 -3.82 2.90 0.23
C GLN A 120 -2.73 3.96 0.05
N GLU A 121 -1.73 4.00 0.94
CA GLU A 121 -0.62 4.94 0.83
C GLU A 121 0.25 4.67 -0.40
N LEU A 122 0.53 3.40 -0.70
CA LEU A 122 1.22 2.99 -1.93
C LEU A 122 0.46 3.46 -3.18
N LEU A 123 -0.87 3.31 -3.19
CA LEU A 123 -1.70 3.77 -4.30
C LEU A 123 -1.65 5.30 -4.45
N ARG A 124 -1.69 6.06 -3.35
CA ARG A 124 -1.53 7.53 -3.40
C ARG A 124 -0.18 7.93 -3.97
N GLN A 125 0.91 7.29 -3.53
CA GLN A 125 2.25 7.56 -4.06
C GLN A 125 2.34 7.27 -5.56
N LYS A 126 1.82 6.13 -6.01
CA LYS A 126 1.80 5.78 -7.43
C LYS A 126 0.99 6.78 -8.25
N HIS A 127 -0.18 7.20 -7.76
CA HIS A 127 -0.98 8.22 -8.44
C HIS A 127 -0.25 9.57 -8.51
N TRP A 128 0.42 9.97 -7.43
CA TRP A 128 1.23 11.18 -7.39
C TRP A 128 2.39 11.15 -8.39
N GLU A 129 3.14 10.04 -8.43
CA GLU A 129 4.23 9.84 -9.39
C GLU A 129 3.73 9.89 -10.84
N GLN A 130 2.61 9.23 -11.13
CA GLN A 130 1.98 9.28 -12.46
C GLN A 130 1.57 10.70 -12.83
N GLN A 131 0.99 11.46 -11.90
CA GLN A 131 0.61 12.84 -12.15
C GLN A 131 1.83 13.72 -12.44
N GLN A 132 2.90 13.59 -11.66
CA GLN A 132 4.14 14.32 -11.89
C GLN A 132 4.78 13.97 -13.24
N GLN A 133 4.74 12.69 -13.64
CA GLN A 133 5.20 12.27 -14.97
C GLN A 133 4.39 12.90 -16.09
N MET A 134 3.05 12.92 -15.97
CA MET A 134 2.19 13.58 -16.97
C MET A 134 2.45 15.08 -17.05
N GLU A 135 2.58 15.77 -15.91
CA GLU A 135 2.89 17.20 -15.87
C GLU A 135 4.26 17.51 -16.50
N ALA A 136 5.27 16.68 -16.25
CA ALA A 136 6.58 16.82 -16.87
C ALA A 136 6.52 16.58 -18.38
N GLN A 137 5.79 15.56 -18.83
CA GLN A 137 5.57 15.31 -20.26
C GLN A 137 4.85 16.48 -20.93
N GLU A 138 3.83 17.05 -20.29
CA GLU A 138 3.10 18.19 -20.84
C GLU A 138 3.99 19.44 -20.93
N ARG A 139 4.83 19.71 -19.93
CA ARG A 139 5.82 20.80 -19.98
C ARG A 139 6.81 20.61 -21.13
N ASN A 140 7.38 19.41 -21.27
CA ASN A 140 8.29 19.09 -22.36
C ASN A 140 7.62 19.29 -23.73
N LEU A 141 6.39 18.79 -23.90
CA LEU A 141 5.64 18.97 -25.15
C LEU A 141 5.37 20.44 -25.46
N ARG A 142 5.01 21.25 -24.45
CA ARG A 142 4.82 22.70 -24.61
C ARG A 142 6.12 23.38 -25.05
N GLU A 143 7.23 23.05 -24.43
CA GLU A 143 8.55 23.58 -24.80
C GLU A 143 8.98 23.16 -26.21
N ASP A 144 8.71 21.91 -26.60
CA ASP A 144 8.99 21.41 -27.94
C ASP A 144 8.15 22.12 -29.00
N ILE A 145 6.87 22.41 -28.71
CA ILE A 145 6.01 23.20 -29.61
C ILE A 145 6.56 24.62 -29.79
N VAL A 146 6.99 25.27 -28.71
CA VAL A 146 7.61 26.61 -28.78
C VAL A 146 8.87 26.57 -29.64
N ARG A 147 9.75 25.59 -29.40
CA ARG A 147 10.99 25.41 -30.16
C ARG A 147 10.74 25.12 -31.64
N LEU A 148 9.75 24.30 -31.95
CA LEU A 148 9.33 23.99 -33.32
C LEU A 148 8.79 25.24 -34.03
N ARG A 149 7.95 26.02 -33.35
CA ARG A 149 7.44 27.29 -33.87
C ARG A 149 8.59 28.26 -34.20
N GLU A 150 9.55 28.44 -33.29
CA GLU A 150 10.72 29.30 -33.53
C GLU A 150 11.58 28.80 -34.71
N LYS A 151 11.71 27.48 -34.88
CA LYS A 151 12.43 26.89 -36.01
C LYS A 151 11.70 27.17 -37.33
N LEU A 152 10.39 26.95 -37.38
CA LEU A 152 9.56 27.22 -38.54
C LEU A 152 9.60 28.71 -38.92
N GLU A 153 9.56 29.61 -37.94
CA GLU A 153 9.68 31.06 -38.17
C GLU A 153 11.03 31.43 -38.79
N ARG A 154 12.13 30.87 -38.26
CA ARG A 154 13.47 31.09 -38.83
C ARG A 154 13.63 30.53 -40.24
N GLU A 155 13.15 29.32 -40.49
CA GLU A 155 13.19 28.70 -41.82
C GLU A 155 12.38 29.52 -42.83
N ARG A 156 11.21 30.01 -42.41
CA ARG A 156 10.37 30.89 -43.23
C ARG A 156 11.08 32.19 -43.59
N GLU A 157 11.73 32.83 -42.62
CA GLU A 157 12.48 34.06 -42.84
C GLU A 157 13.70 33.84 -43.74
N ASN A 158 14.42 32.72 -43.57
CA ASN A 158 15.49 32.32 -44.47
C ASN A 158 14.99 32.16 -45.92
N LEU A 159 13.85 31.49 -46.11
CA LEU A 159 13.25 31.29 -47.42
C LEU A 159 12.86 32.62 -48.08
N LEU A 160 12.26 33.55 -47.31
CA LEU A 160 11.91 34.88 -47.81
C LEU A 160 13.15 35.68 -48.21
N ARG A 161 14.22 35.64 -47.40
CA ARG A 161 15.51 36.28 -47.73
C ARG A 161 16.12 35.70 -49.01
N GLU A 162 16.03 34.40 -49.23
CA GLU A 162 16.51 33.76 -50.45
C GLU A 162 15.72 34.23 -51.69
N GLN A 163 14.39 34.30 -51.56
CA GLN A 163 13.51 34.78 -52.62
C GLN A 163 13.78 36.26 -52.96
N GLU A 164 14.05 37.10 -51.97
CA GLU A 164 14.44 38.51 -52.18
C GLU A 164 15.78 38.63 -52.91
N ARG A 165 16.80 37.87 -52.50
CA ARG A 165 18.10 37.83 -53.19
C ARG A 165 17.98 37.37 -54.64
N MET A 166 17.15 36.36 -54.89
CA MET A 166 16.88 35.89 -56.26
C MET A 166 16.20 36.98 -57.12
N LEU A 167 15.26 37.72 -56.54
CA LEU A 167 14.60 38.85 -57.21
C LEU A 167 15.59 39.98 -57.53
N GLU A 168 16.48 40.33 -56.60
CA GLU A 168 17.54 41.33 -56.83
C GLU A 168 18.46 40.90 -57.97
N HIS A 169 18.85 39.62 -58.00
CA HIS A 169 19.68 39.09 -59.07
C HIS A 169 18.97 39.15 -60.44
N ARG A 170 17.68 38.78 -60.49
CA ARG A 170 16.88 38.89 -61.72
C ARG A 170 16.68 40.34 -62.18
N LEU A 171 16.53 41.28 -61.23
CA LEU A 171 16.44 42.71 -61.54
C LEU A 171 17.73 43.23 -62.19
N LYS A 172 18.89 42.75 -61.73
CA LYS A 172 20.17 43.09 -62.34
C LYS A 172 20.26 42.57 -63.78
N ILE A 173 19.92 41.30 -64.01
CA ILE A 173 19.90 40.69 -65.36
C ILE A 173 18.95 41.46 -66.29
N GLN A 174 17.77 41.86 -65.79
CA GLN A 174 16.83 42.66 -66.58
C GLN A 174 17.43 44.01 -67.01
N ASN A 175 18.12 44.71 -66.10
CA ASN A 175 18.76 45.99 -66.42
C ASN A 175 19.88 45.81 -67.44
N ASP A 176 20.65 44.72 -67.34
CA ASP A 176 21.70 44.39 -68.31
C ASP A 176 21.08 44.13 -69.70
N LEU A 177 19.99 43.36 -69.79
CA LEU A 177 19.24 43.12 -71.05
C LEU A 177 18.67 44.41 -71.67
N LEU A 178 18.15 45.32 -70.84
CA LEU A 178 17.69 46.64 -71.29
C LEU A 178 18.84 47.47 -71.88
N THR A 179 20.01 47.42 -71.25
CA THR A 179 21.21 48.16 -71.67
C THR A 179 21.80 47.58 -72.97
N GLU A 180 21.69 46.27 -73.18
CA GLU A 180 22.13 45.57 -74.39
C GLU A 180 21.14 45.69 -75.57
N GLY A 181 19.96 46.30 -75.36
CA GLY A 181 18.98 46.58 -76.43
C GLY A 181 17.88 45.52 -76.61
N PHE A 182 17.83 44.49 -75.76
CA PHE A 182 16.83 43.41 -75.76
C PHE A 182 15.52 43.83 -75.06
N SER A 183 14.86 44.87 -75.60
CA SER A 183 13.69 45.49 -74.95
C SER A 183 12.54 44.50 -74.73
N ASN A 184 12.27 43.62 -75.69
CA ASN A 184 11.12 42.71 -75.66
C ASN A 184 11.32 41.59 -74.61
N GLU A 185 12.51 40.98 -74.54
CA GLU A 185 12.84 40.01 -73.48
C GLU A 185 12.86 40.66 -72.09
N SER A 186 13.34 41.90 -71.97
CA SER A 186 13.36 42.61 -70.68
C SER A 186 11.95 42.91 -70.14
N GLU A 187 10.99 43.14 -71.03
CA GLU A 187 9.60 43.46 -70.68
C GLU A 187 8.86 42.20 -70.21
N GLN A 188 9.07 41.06 -70.89
CA GLN A 188 8.56 39.77 -70.42
C GLN A 188 9.12 39.40 -69.04
N MET A 189 10.43 39.58 -68.84
CA MET A 189 11.08 39.36 -67.54
C MET A 189 10.50 40.27 -66.44
N ARG A 190 10.10 41.51 -66.78
CA ARG A 190 9.45 42.46 -65.87
C ARG A 190 8.13 41.92 -65.34
N GLU A 191 7.31 41.39 -66.25
CA GLU A 191 5.99 40.87 -65.91
C GLU A 191 6.09 39.65 -64.99
N GLU A 192 7.01 38.74 -65.27
CA GLU A 192 7.27 37.58 -64.40
C GLU A 192 7.76 38.01 -63.01
N MET A 193 8.66 38.98 -62.93
CA MET A 193 9.11 39.53 -61.65
C MET A 193 7.98 40.20 -60.88
N ASN A 194 7.10 40.95 -61.54
CA ASN A 194 5.94 41.58 -60.88
C ASN A 194 4.98 40.52 -60.32
N ARG A 195 4.75 39.42 -61.04
CA ARG A 195 3.96 38.27 -60.55
C ARG A 195 4.63 37.62 -59.33
N LEU A 196 5.95 37.36 -59.41
CA LEU A 196 6.73 36.76 -58.31
C LEU A 196 6.75 37.66 -57.07
N ARG A 197 6.92 38.98 -57.26
CA ARG A 197 6.92 39.97 -56.17
C ARG A 197 5.57 40.01 -55.47
N ASN A 198 4.46 40.04 -56.22
CA ASN A 198 3.11 39.95 -55.65
C ASN A 198 2.88 38.64 -54.88
N MET A 199 3.37 37.50 -55.39
CA MET A 199 3.28 36.22 -54.68
C MET A 199 4.04 36.24 -53.35
N ILE A 200 5.26 36.78 -53.32
CA ILE A 200 6.07 36.88 -52.11
C ILE A 200 5.41 37.81 -51.09
N GLU A 201 4.86 38.94 -51.54
CA GLU A 201 4.20 39.91 -50.67
C GLU A 201 2.91 39.37 -50.04
N ASN A 202 2.12 38.62 -50.80
CA ASN A 202 0.96 37.90 -50.27
C ASN A 202 1.39 36.82 -49.27
N ASN A 203 2.45 36.08 -49.56
CA ASN A 203 2.96 35.01 -48.69
C ASN A 203 3.67 35.53 -47.42
N LYS A 204 4.08 36.81 -47.39
CA LYS A 204 4.55 37.49 -46.17
C LYS A 204 3.40 37.82 -45.20
N LYS A 205 2.23 38.21 -45.73
CA LYS A 205 1.07 38.59 -44.92
C LYS A 205 0.44 37.40 -44.18
N ASP A 206 0.68 36.17 -44.64
CA ASP A 206 0.04 34.94 -44.14
C ASP A 206 0.89 34.14 -43.12
N LYS A 207 1.93 34.76 -42.52
CA LYS A 207 2.93 34.08 -41.66
C LYS A 207 2.29 33.25 -40.52
N THR A 208 1.33 33.81 -39.79
CA THR A 208 0.69 33.16 -38.64
C THR A 208 -0.15 31.94 -39.05
N LEU A 209 -0.86 32.04 -40.17
CA LEU A 209 -1.72 30.97 -40.70
C LEU A 209 -0.90 29.81 -41.28
N TRP A 210 0.27 30.07 -41.87
CA TRP A 210 1.17 29.02 -42.35
C TRP A 210 1.76 28.18 -41.21
N ILE A 211 2.24 28.82 -40.13
CA ILE A 211 2.81 28.11 -38.96
C ILE A 211 1.75 27.25 -38.29
N ALA A 212 0.52 27.76 -38.14
CA ALA A 212 -0.59 27.01 -37.57
C ALA A 212 -0.90 25.75 -38.39
N ARG A 213 -1.04 25.87 -39.73
CA ARG A 213 -1.25 24.71 -40.61
C ARG A 213 -0.13 23.67 -40.54
N ALA A 214 1.13 24.12 -40.46
CA ALA A 214 2.27 23.20 -40.37
C ALA A 214 2.25 22.40 -39.07
N LEU A 215 1.92 23.05 -37.95
CA LEU A 215 1.75 22.39 -36.64
C LEU A 215 0.55 21.44 -36.62
N ASP A 216 -0.60 21.84 -37.18
CA ASP A 216 -1.79 20.98 -37.28
C ASP A 216 -1.51 19.71 -38.10
N THR A 217 -0.80 19.85 -39.22
CA THR A 217 -0.41 18.72 -40.08
C THR A 217 0.43 17.70 -39.29
N LEU A 218 1.46 18.18 -38.58
CA LEU A 218 2.31 17.36 -37.70
C LEU A 218 1.52 16.68 -36.58
N ALA A 219 0.54 17.38 -35.98
CA ALA A 219 -0.32 16.82 -34.95
C ALA A 219 -1.22 15.69 -35.50
N THR A 220 -1.75 15.85 -36.72
CA THR A 220 -2.58 14.81 -37.36
C THR A 220 -1.77 13.57 -37.76
N GLU A 221 -0.53 13.75 -38.23
CA GLU A 221 0.35 12.63 -38.61
C GLU A 221 0.79 11.81 -37.37
N THR A 222 1.12 12.49 -36.27
CA THR A 222 1.55 11.83 -35.03
C THR A 222 0.41 11.09 -34.31
N THR A 223 -0.81 11.65 -34.29
CA THR A 223 -2.00 10.97 -33.75
C THR A 223 -2.41 9.74 -34.57
N ALA A 224 -2.19 9.75 -35.89
CA ALA A 224 -2.42 8.59 -36.75
C ALA A 224 -1.44 7.43 -36.45
N ILE A 225 -0.20 7.73 -36.06
CA ILE A 225 0.82 6.71 -35.72
C ILE A 225 0.57 6.11 -34.33
N LEU A 226 0.19 6.94 -33.35
CA LEU A 226 -0.04 6.50 -31.96
C LEU A 226 -1.37 5.77 -31.76
N SER A 227 -2.33 5.92 -32.67
CA SER A 227 -3.61 5.19 -32.63
C SER A 227 -3.52 3.75 -33.16
N VAL A 228 -2.36 3.33 -33.69
CA VAL A 228 -2.10 1.92 -34.01
C VAL A 228 -1.91 1.15 -32.68
N PRO A 229 -2.73 0.12 -32.38
CA PRO A 229 -2.65 -0.59 -31.11
C PRO A 229 -1.26 -1.18 -30.84
N ALA A 230 -0.70 -0.91 -29.65
CA ALA A 230 0.63 -1.35 -29.20
C ALA A 230 0.89 -2.87 -29.29
N LYS A 231 -0.12 -3.70 -29.59
CA LYS A 231 0.02 -5.15 -29.82
C LYS A 231 0.72 -5.52 -31.13
N LEU A 232 0.99 -4.59 -32.05
CA LEU A 232 1.63 -4.88 -33.35
C LEU A 232 3.15 -4.61 -33.44
N ILE A 233 3.79 -4.08 -32.39
CA ILE A 233 5.21 -3.67 -32.45
C ILE A 233 6.20 -4.86 -32.31
N GLY A 234 5.71 -6.09 -32.12
CA GLY A 234 6.55 -7.28 -31.99
C GLY A 234 7.24 -7.79 -33.26
N GLN A 235 6.93 -7.29 -34.47
CA GLN A 235 7.45 -7.86 -35.73
C GLN A 235 8.01 -6.86 -36.77
N GLY A 236 8.18 -5.58 -36.43
CA GLY A 236 8.40 -4.54 -37.45
C GLY A 236 9.80 -3.91 -37.59
N LEU A 237 10.83 -4.31 -36.85
CA LEU A 237 12.12 -3.60 -36.82
C LEU A 237 13.12 -3.98 -37.95
N LYS A 238 12.63 -4.21 -39.18
CA LYS A 238 13.50 -4.37 -40.38
C LYS A 238 13.34 -3.29 -41.46
N GLY A 239 12.44 -2.32 -41.28
CA GLY A 239 12.07 -1.38 -42.35
C GLY A 239 12.71 0.01 -42.33
N LEU A 240 13.36 0.44 -41.24
CA LEU A 240 13.70 1.87 -41.07
C LEU A 240 15.09 2.31 -41.58
N SER A 241 15.85 1.45 -42.27
CA SER A 241 17.18 1.81 -42.80
C SER A 241 17.16 2.45 -44.19
N SER A 242 16.00 2.67 -44.82
CA SER A 242 15.92 3.18 -46.20
C SER A 242 15.54 4.66 -46.33
N LEU A 243 15.35 5.40 -45.23
CA LEU A 243 14.96 6.82 -45.26
C LEU A 243 16.12 7.81 -45.01
N PHE A 244 17.36 7.30 -44.91
CA PHE A 244 18.58 8.13 -44.80
C PHE A 244 19.56 7.90 -45.97
N LYS A 245 19.03 7.75 -47.19
CA LYS A 245 19.83 7.81 -48.42
C LYS A 245 19.20 8.74 -49.44
#